data_AF-A0A191WDN1-F1
#
_entry.id   AF-A0A191WDN1-F1
#
_cell.length_a   1.000
_cell.length_b   1.000
_cell.length_c   1.000
_cell.angle_alpha   90.00
_cell.angle_beta   90.00
_cell.angle_gamma   90.00
#
_symmetry.space_group_name_H-M   'P 1'
#
loop_
_entity.id
_entity.type
_entity.pdbx_description
1 polymer ?
#
loop_
_entity_poly.entity_id
_entity_poly.type
_entity_poly.pdbx_seq_one_letter_code
_entity_poly.pdbx_strand_id
1 'polypeptide(L)'
;MAETRDQELLARIEALEAENARLRVEAEAPPGIVAPVKVRRSGRGRVAIATVLVIVGVLLAPIAVLGGWAKTQLVDTDTFVATFAPLADDPEVQAFIADEATTAILDSVDIEGYTTAVFDAIKDLGLPPRAEEALGLLEGPATQGIQSLVGQLVNRFVTSDAFGDIFEQALRVTHTQTIAALQGDPDAVLDIGASGELGIQLGPIVAEVKQRLIDAGVGFASAIPEVDRTIVVAQSDALPTVRIVYALAVSAGTWLPWVALAFLIAGILVAPRRRTAIIWTSSALAVSMLILGSGFGIARLYFLGTIAPGIMPAAAAEVIYDKIVDRMVATTVALAIFAVAVAVIAWLSGPWALPRKLRGFTDAGFGAVRGAAAERGLTTGAFGAWLGRQRVLVFSLIALVAVAVILFSRPISTSLVVWTIVIALLLVALVELLQRPADEVAAADAAAAVASEQAEAEAAEALAAEDGQADTAVLVETSGAVIADGDEDAKTTDVLDLGGEADPRATGPKKRGRPAD
;
A
#
# COMPACT_ATOMS: atom_id res chain seq x y z
N MET A 1 -42.10 44.88 15.07
CA MET A 1 -41.85 43.52 14.54
C MET A 1 -42.90 43.05 13.53
N ALA A 2 -44.20 43.37 13.69
CA ALA A 2 -45.22 43.03 12.68
C ALA A 2 -45.09 43.87 11.39
N GLU A 3 -44.94 45.19 11.52
CA GLU A 3 -44.79 46.13 10.38
C GLU A 3 -43.60 45.82 9.45
N THR A 4 -42.47 45.43 10.02
CA THR A 4 -41.27 45.04 9.26
C THR A 4 -41.47 43.78 8.44
N ARG A 5 -42.32 42.84 8.91
CA ARG A 5 -42.61 41.61 8.20
C ARG A 5 -43.60 41.83 7.06
N ASP A 6 -44.54 42.77 7.23
CA ASP A 6 -45.48 43.16 6.17
C ASP A 6 -44.76 43.92 5.05
N GLN A 7 -43.77 44.76 5.38
CA GLN A 7 -42.92 45.42 4.38
C GLN A 7 -42.06 44.43 3.59
N GLU A 8 -41.49 43.41 4.24
CA GLU A 8 -40.72 42.36 3.56
C GLU A 8 -41.60 41.52 2.62
N LEU A 9 -42.85 41.23 3.02
CA LEU A 9 -43.81 40.51 2.18
C LEU A 9 -44.22 41.34 0.96
N LEU A 10 -44.46 42.64 1.12
CA LEU A 10 -44.78 43.53 0.00
C LEU A 10 -43.62 43.62 -1.00
N ALA A 11 -42.39 43.79 -0.52
CA ALA A 11 -41.20 43.78 -1.39
C ALA A 11 -41.02 42.45 -2.13
N ARG A 12 -41.38 41.33 -1.50
CA ARG A 12 -41.34 39.99 -2.12
C ARG A 12 -42.39 39.84 -3.21
N ILE A 13 -43.59 40.38 -3.00
CA ILE A 13 -44.69 40.34 -3.97
C ILE A 13 -44.32 41.18 -5.19
N GLU A 14 -43.81 42.40 -5.00
CA GLU A 14 -43.37 43.26 -6.11
C GLU A 14 -42.26 42.62 -6.95
N ALA A 15 -41.29 41.95 -6.30
CA ALA A 15 -40.24 41.22 -7.00
C ALA A 15 -40.79 40.04 -7.83
N LEU A 16 -41.76 39.30 -7.29
CA LEU A 16 -42.39 38.17 -7.98
C LEU A 16 -43.32 38.62 -9.11
N GLU A 17 -43.95 39.78 -8.99
CA GLU A 17 -44.75 40.38 -10.04
C GLU A 17 -43.88 40.91 -11.18
N ALA A 18 -42.73 41.53 -10.86
CA ALA A 18 -41.74 41.94 -11.86
C ALA A 18 -41.15 40.74 -12.61
N GLU A 19 -40.87 39.64 -11.92
CA GLU A 19 -40.37 38.41 -12.54
C GLU A 19 -41.44 37.72 -13.40
N ASN A 20 -42.70 37.68 -12.95
CA ASN A 20 -43.80 37.18 -13.77
C ASN A 20 -44.08 38.06 -15.00
N ALA A 21 -43.98 39.39 -14.87
CA ALA A 21 -44.11 40.31 -15.99
C ALA A 21 -43.02 40.05 -17.05
N ARG A 22 -41.77 39.84 -16.60
CA ARG A 22 -40.66 39.48 -17.47
C ARG A 22 -40.89 38.12 -18.18
N LEU A 23 -41.36 37.11 -17.45
CA LEU A 23 -41.64 35.79 -18.02
C LEU A 23 -42.82 35.81 -18.98
N ARG A 24 -43.83 36.66 -18.76
CA ARG A 24 -44.93 36.86 -19.70
C ARG A 24 -44.45 37.53 -20.98
N VAL A 25 -43.60 38.55 -20.91
CA VAL A 25 -42.98 39.17 -22.08
C VAL A 25 -42.10 38.17 -22.85
N GLU A 26 -41.40 37.27 -22.15
CA GLU A 26 -40.60 36.21 -22.78
C GLU A 26 -41.45 35.09 -23.41
N ALA A 27 -42.64 34.81 -22.85
CA ALA A 27 -43.58 33.84 -23.41
C ALA A 27 -44.44 34.40 -24.56
N GLU A 28 -44.71 35.70 -24.56
CA GLU A 28 -45.57 36.40 -25.53
C GLU A 28 -44.77 36.99 -26.71
N ALA A 29 -43.43 36.88 -26.67
CA ALA A 29 -42.57 37.15 -27.81
C ALA A 29 -42.93 36.20 -28.98
N PRO A 30 -43.19 36.72 -30.19
CA PRO A 30 -43.58 35.89 -31.34
C PRO A 30 -42.50 34.85 -31.67
N PRO A 31 -42.85 33.64 -32.17
CA PRO A 31 -41.89 32.57 -32.43
C PRO A 31 -41.01 32.91 -33.64
N GLY A 32 -40.02 33.78 -33.41
CA GLY A 32 -39.00 34.18 -34.36
C GLY A 32 -37.72 33.38 -34.11
N ILE A 33 -37.55 32.31 -34.89
CA ILE A 33 -36.29 31.59 -35.20
C ILE A 33 -35.25 31.62 -34.07
N VAL A 34 -35.59 31.04 -32.91
CA VAL A 34 -34.54 30.46 -32.06
C VAL A 34 -34.13 29.17 -32.75
N ALA A 35 -33.04 29.22 -33.54
CA ALA A 35 -32.44 28.01 -34.06
C ALA A 35 -32.30 27.02 -32.89
N PRO A 36 -32.77 25.76 -33.01
CA PRO A 36 -32.69 24.83 -31.91
C PRO A 36 -31.22 24.77 -31.50
N VAL A 37 -30.91 25.23 -30.28
CA VAL A 37 -29.59 25.02 -29.69
C VAL A 37 -29.43 23.52 -29.68
N LYS A 38 -28.70 22.98 -30.68
CA LYS A 38 -28.31 21.58 -30.72
C LYS A 38 -27.47 21.39 -29.49
N VAL A 39 -28.08 20.93 -28.39
CA VAL A 39 -27.38 20.47 -27.21
C VAL A 39 -26.51 19.32 -27.71
N ARG A 40 -25.25 19.60 -28.01
CA ARG A 40 -24.29 18.64 -28.54
C ARG A 40 -24.28 17.46 -27.56
N ARG A 41 -24.83 16.31 -27.96
CA ARG A 41 -24.77 15.02 -27.25
C ARG A 41 -23.33 14.46 -27.11
N SER A 42 -22.32 15.32 -27.16
CA SER A 42 -20.88 15.02 -27.19
C SER A 42 -20.33 14.40 -25.90
N GLY A 43 -21.11 14.36 -24.82
CA GLY A 43 -20.70 13.75 -23.55
C GLY A 43 -20.98 12.24 -23.45
N ARG A 44 -22.02 11.72 -24.10
CA ARG A 44 -22.49 10.34 -23.84
C ARG A 44 -21.52 9.27 -24.32
N GLY A 45 -20.92 9.45 -25.49
CA GLY A 45 -19.92 8.52 -26.03
C GLY A 45 -18.63 8.47 -25.19
N ARG A 46 -18.16 9.62 -24.71
CA ARG A 46 -16.99 9.69 -23.81
C ARG A 46 -17.25 9.03 -22.46
N VAL A 47 -18.46 9.19 -21.92
CA VAL A 47 -18.85 8.49 -20.69
C VAL A 47 -18.89 6.99 -20.91
N ALA A 48 -19.50 6.50 -22.00
CA ALA A 48 -19.54 5.08 -22.31
C ALA A 48 -18.13 4.47 -22.45
N ILE A 49 -17.24 5.13 -23.20
CA ILE A 49 -15.85 4.68 -23.36
C ILE A 49 -15.12 4.68 -22.01
N ALA A 50 -15.23 5.76 -21.22
CA ALA A 50 -14.63 5.83 -19.90
C ALA A 50 -15.12 4.70 -18.98
N THR A 51 -16.43 4.44 -18.96
CA THR A 51 -17.02 3.35 -18.17
C THR A 51 -16.50 1.99 -18.60
N VAL A 52 -16.43 1.72 -19.91
CA VAL A 52 -15.90 0.44 -20.43
C VAL A 52 -14.42 0.28 -20.04
N LEU A 53 -13.59 1.31 -20.20
CA LEU A 53 -12.17 1.27 -19.81
C LEU A 53 -12.00 0.99 -18.31
N VAL A 54 -12.81 1.63 -17.46
CA VAL A 54 -12.79 1.39 -16.01
C VAL A 54 -13.23 -0.03 -15.67
N ILE A 55 -14.32 -0.53 -16.25
CA ILE A 55 -14.80 -1.90 -16.01
C ILE A 55 -13.72 -2.91 -16.40
N VAL A 56 -13.12 -2.75 -17.58
CA VAL A 56 -12.03 -3.62 -18.04
C VAL A 56 -10.84 -3.55 -17.08
N GLY A 57 -10.39 -2.36 -16.69
CA GLY A 57 -9.29 -2.20 -15.74
C GLY A 57 -9.57 -2.82 -14.37
N VAL A 58 -10.80 -2.68 -13.85
CA VAL A 58 -11.22 -3.27 -12.56
C VAL A 58 -11.28 -4.79 -12.65
N LEU A 59 -11.76 -5.36 -13.75
CA LEU A 59 -11.79 -6.81 -13.95
C LEU A 59 -10.41 -7.41 -14.16
N LEU A 60 -9.49 -6.67 -14.81
CA LEU A 60 -8.11 -7.11 -14.96
C LEU A 60 -7.33 -7.07 -13.64
N ALA A 61 -7.68 -6.20 -12.70
CA ALA A 61 -6.90 -6.00 -11.48
C ALA A 61 -6.78 -7.28 -10.60
N PRO A 62 -7.85 -8.04 -10.29
CA PRO A 62 -7.72 -9.32 -9.58
C PRO A 62 -6.86 -10.33 -10.33
N ILE A 63 -7.05 -10.42 -11.65
CA ILE A 63 -6.29 -11.33 -12.51
C ILE A 63 -4.80 -10.93 -12.51
N ALA A 64 -4.50 -9.63 -12.46
CA ALA A 64 -3.15 -9.10 -12.39
C ALA A 64 -2.48 -9.44 -11.06
N VAL A 65 -3.21 -9.38 -9.95
CA VAL A 65 -2.70 -9.78 -8.63
C VAL A 65 -2.38 -11.27 -8.62
N LEU A 66 -3.33 -12.11 -9.05
CA LEU A 66 -3.15 -13.57 -9.13
C LEU A 66 -2.00 -13.94 -10.08
N GLY A 67 -1.98 -13.34 -11.28
CA GLY A 67 -0.97 -13.62 -12.30
C GLY A 67 0.42 -13.11 -11.92
N GLY A 68 0.53 -11.96 -11.26
CA GLY A 68 1.80 -11.43 -10.77
C GLY A 68 2.40 -12.32 -9.68
N TRP A 69 1.56 -12.78 -8.74
CA TRP A 69 1.99 -13.76 -7.73
C TRP A 69 2.38 -15.09 -8.38
N ALA A 70 1.54 -15.63 -9.27
CA ALA A 70 1.79 -16.90 -9.93
C ALA A 70 3.09 -16.87 -10.71
N LYS A 71 3.35 -15.82 -11.51
CA LYS A 71 4.63 -15.64 -12.19
C LYS A 71 5.78 -15.64 -11.19
N THR A 72 5.69 -14.86 -10.13
CA THR A 72 6.80 -14.75 -9.17
C THR A 72 7.09 -16.11 -8.55
N GLN A 73 6.06 -16.85 -8.12
CA GLN A 73 6.26 -18.18 -7.55
C GLN A 73 6.67 -19.25 -8.56
N LEU A 74 6.22 -19.16 -9.81
CA LEU A 74 6.50 -20.15 -10.85
C LEU A 74 7.84 -19.91 -11.57
N VAL A 75 8.43 -18.72 -11.47
CA VAL A 75 9.62 -18.36 -12.26
C VAL A 75 10.82 -18.09 -11.37
N ASP A 76 10.59 -17.50 -10.19
CA ASP A 76 11.65 -17.11 -9.28
C ASP A 76 11.87 -18.22 -8.23
N THR A 77 12.91 -19.01 -8.43
CA THR A 77 13.26 -20.12 -7.52
C THR A 77 13.53 -19.63 -6.10
N ASP A 78 14.16 -18.47 -5.91
CA ASP A 78 14.45 -17.96 -4.56
C ASP A 78 13.15 -17.60 -3.84
N THR A 79 12.21 -16.98 -4.55
CA THR A 79 10.90 -16.64 -3.99
C THR A 79 10.07 -17.88 -3.68
N PHE A 80 10.11 -18.90 -4.56
CA PHE A 80 9.49 -20.19 -4.33
C PHE A 80 10.05 -20.86 -3.08
N VAL A 81 11.37 -21.01 -3.00
CA VAL A 81 12.05 -21.64 -1.86
C VAL A 81 11.79 -20.87 -0.57
N ALA A 82 11.88 -19.53 -0.57
CA ALA A 82 11.58 -18.72 0.61
C ALA A 82 10.12 -18.83 1.09
N THR A 83 9.20 -19.27 0.22
CA THR A 83 7.79 -19.48 0.58
C THR A 83 7.57 -20.85 1.22
N PHE A 84 8.18 -21.89 0.66
CA PHE A 84 7.90 -23.27 1.05
C PHE A 84 8.92 -23.86 2.04
N ALA A 85 10.19 -23.43 2.03
CA ALA A 85 11.22 -23.95 2.93
C ALA A 85 10.83 -23.84 4.42
N PRO A 86 10.20 -22.75 4.91
CA PRO A 86 9.77 -22.65 6.31
C PRO A 86 8.70 -23.67 6.72
N LEU A 87 8.10 -24.42 5.79
CA LEU A 87 7.19 -25.51 6.13
C LEU A 87 7.93 -26.70 6.77
N ALA A 88 9.24 -26.85 6.52
CA ALA A 88 10.04 -27.90 7.13
C ALA A 88 10.17 -27.76 8.64
N ASP A 89 9.99 -26.54 9.16
CA ASP A 89 10.09 -26.23 10.59
C ASP A 89 8.73 -26.28 11.31
N ASP A 90 7.63 -26.48 10.57
CA ASP A 90 6.29 -26.50 11.13
C ASP A 90 5.96 -27.87 11.74
N PRO A 91 5.54 -27.94 13.03
CA PRO A 91 5.34 -29.22 13.70
C PRO A 91 4.20 -30.06 13.10
N GLU A 92 3.17 -29.43 12.54
CA GLU A 92 2.05 -30.17 11.92
C GLU A 92 2.48 -30.79 10.58
N VAL A 93 3.30 -30.06 9.82
CA VAL A 93 3.89 -30.57 8.57
C VAL A 93 4.93 -31.66 8.87
N GLN A 94 5.79 -31.46 9.86
CA GLN A 94 6.77 -32.46 10.30
C GLN A 94 6.09 -33.76 10.75
N ALA A 95 5.03 -33.66 11.56
CA ALA A 95 4.28 -34.83 12.01
C ALA A 95 3.66 -35.60 10.83
N PHE A 96 3.07 -34.88 9.88
CA PHE A 96 2.52 -35.49 8.66
C PHE A 96 3.59 -36.18 7.82
N ILE A 97 4.72 -35.51 7.55
CA ILE A 97 5.83 -36.09 6.77
C ILE A 97 6.42 -37.31 7.48
N ALA A 98 6.57 -37.27 8.81
CA ALA A 98 7.11 -38.37 9.58
C ALA A 98 6.18 -39.60 9.54
N ASP A 99 4.86 -39.39 9.64
CA ASP A 99 3.87 -40.47 9.58
C ASP A 99 3.82 -41.13 8.20
N GLU A 100 3.77 -40.32 7.13
CA GLU A 100 3.80 -40.81 5.75
C GLU A 100 5.11 -41.53 5.42
N ALA A 101 6.25 -40.98 5.83
CA ALA A 101 7.55 -41.63 5.62
C ALA A 101 7.67 -42.93 6.42
N THR A 102 7.16 -42.97 7.65
CA THR A 102 7.14 -44.19 8.47
C THR A 102 6.26 -45.24 7.79
N THR A 103 5.05 -44.89 7.39
CA THR A 103 4.11 -45.79 6.71
C THR A 103 4.73 -46.33 5.42
N ALA A 104 5.31 -45.47 4.58
CA ALA A 104 5.97 -45.89 3.35
C ALA A 104 7.15 -46.87 3.58
N ILE A 105 7.94 -46.66 4.64
CA ILE A 105 9.03 -47.57 5.02
C ILE A 105 8.48 -48.91 5.50
N LEU A 106 7.46 -48.89 6.37
CA LEU A 106 6.83 -50.09 6.91
C LEU A 106 6.12 -50.91 5.82
N ASP A 107 5.51 -50.26 4.83
CA ASP A 107 4.87 -50.93 3.70
C ASP A 107 5.90 -51.53 2.72
N SER A 108 7.10 -50.93 2.65
CA SER A 108 8.17 -51.42 1.77
C SER A 108 8.97 -52.57 2.37
N VAL A 109 8.94 -52.74 3.70
CA VAL A 109 9.71 -53.75 4.43
C VAL A 109 8.78 -54.63 5.24
N ASP A 110 8.71 -55.92 4.91
CA ASP A 110 7.88 -56.91 5.62
C ASP A 110 8.48 -57.28 6.99
N ILE A 111 8.46 -56.34 7.93
CA ILE A 111 9.02 -56.51 9.28
C ILE A 111 8.34 -57.68 10.00
N GLU A 112 7.04 -57.86 9.79
CA GLU A 112 6.28 -58.98 10.35
C GLU A 112 6.82 -60.30 9.80
N GLY A 113 6.90 -60.46 8.48
CA GLY A 113 7.44 -61.66 7.85
C GLY A 113 8.87 -61.99 8.28
N TYR A 114 9.76 -61.00 8.38
CA TYR A 114 11.12 -61.22 8.88
C TYR A 114 11.15 -61.62 10.35
N THR A 115 10.31 -61.01 11.18
CA THR A 115 10.26 -61.32 12.61
C THR A 115 9.71 -62.73 12.81
N THR A 116 8.60 -63.08 12.16
CA THR A 116 8.03 -64.44 12.20
C THR A 116 9.03 -65.48 11.72
N ALA A 117 9.73 -65.24 10.60
CA ALA A 117 10.74 -66.17 10.10
C ALA A 117 11.88 -66.44 11.11
N VAL A 118 12.33 -65.41 11.83
CA VAL A 118 13.35 -65.56 12.88
C VAL A 118 12.80 -66.35 14.07
N PHE A 119 11.59 -66.02 14.53
CA PHE A 119 10.98 -66.69 15.67
C PHE A 119 10.69 -68.17 15.34
N ASP A 120 10.21 -68.48 14.15
CA ASP A 120 9.95 -69.85 13.68
C ASP A 120 11.25 -70.66 13.57
N ALA A 121 12.32 -70.08 13.02
CA ALA A 121 13.63 -70.74 12.98
C ALA A 121 14.17 -71.08 14.38
N ILE A 122 13.83 -70.28 15.40
CA ILE A 122 14.19 -70.55 16.80
C ILE A 122 13.31 -71.66 17.39
N LYS A 123 12.01 -71.71 17.07
CA LYS A 123 11.09 -72.79 17.48
C LYS A 123 11.55 -74.14 16.92
N ASP A 124 12.00 -74.16 15.66
CA ASP A 124 12.49 -75.35 14.95
C ASP A 124 13.76 -75.98 15.57
N LEU A 125 14.48 -75.26 16.46
CA LEU A 125 15.62 -75.80 17.20
C LEU A 125 15.22 -76.79 18.32
N GLY A 126 13.93 -77.05 18.51
CA GLY A 126 13.43 -78.05 19.46
C GLY A 126 13.37 -77.55 20.90
N LEU A 127 12.72 -76.40 21.11
CA LEU A 127 12.52 -75.82 22.44
C LEU A 127 11.55 -76.65 23.30
N PRO A 128 11.71 -76.66 24.64
CA PRO A 128 10.68 -77.20 25.53
C PRO A 128 9.34 -76.43 25.39
N PRO A 129 8.16 -77.07 25.58
CA PRO A 129 6.86 -76.45 25.30
C PRO A 129 6.61 -75.10 25.99
N ARG A 130 7.08 -74.96 27.24
CA ARG A 130 6.95 -73.70 28.00
C ARG A 130 7.79 -72.56 27.42
N ALA A 131 8.94 -72.86 26.81
CA ALA A 131 9.81 -71.85 26.21
C ALA A 131 9.27 -71.41 24.85
N GLU A 132 8.67 -72.32 24.08
CA GLU A 132 8.00 -72.00 22.82
C GLU A 132 6.79 -71.08 23.03
N GLU A 133 5.93 -71.38 24.01
CA GLU A 133 4.81 -70.50 24.39
C GLU A 133 5.30 -69.10 24.79
N ALA A 134 6.34 -69.03 25.64
CA ALA A 134 6.91 -67.76 26.07
C ALA A 134 7.53 -66.96 24.91
N LEU A 135 8.15 -67.65 23.95
CA LEU A 135 8.74 -67.02 22.76
C LEU A 135 7.65 -66.47 21.83
N GLY A 136 6.55 -67.20 21.62
CA GLY A 136 5.41 -66.72 20.82
C GLY A 136 4.77 -65.44 21.40
N LEU A 137 4.76 -65.28 22.73
CA LEU A 137 4.28 -64.05 23.38
C LEU A 137 5.17 -62.83 23.12
N LEU A 138 6.44 -63.02 22.76
CA LEU A 138 7.40 -61.95 22.48
C LEU A 138 7.41 -61.51 21.01
N GLU A 139 6.85 -62.31 20.10
CA GLU A 139 6.84 -62.03 18.66
C GLU A 139 6.13 -60.71 18.35
N GLY A 140 4.89 -60.55 18.84
CA GLY A 140 4.11 -59.31 18.66
C GLY A 140 4.81 -58.06 19.21
N PRO A 141 5.24 -58.05 20.50
CA PRO A 141 6.01 -56.95 21.07
C PRO A 141 7.33 -56.66 20.34
N ALA A 142 8.01 -57.67 19.81
CA ALA A 142 9.24 -57.48 19.03
C ALA A 142 8.94 -56.74 17.73
N THR A 143 7.93 -57.19 16.96
CA THR A 143 7.49 -56.51 15.72
C THR A 143 7.09 -55.06 15.99
N GLN A 144 6.26 -54.82 17.02
CA GLN A 144 5.85 -53.46 17.40
C GLN A 144 7.03 -52.62 17.89
N GLY A 145 7.98 -53.20 18.61
CA GLY A 145 9.19 -52.52 19.07
C GLY A 145 10.04 -52.00 17.91
N ILE A 146 10.21 -52.82 16.85
CA ILE A 146 10.93 -52.42 15.65
C ILE A 146 10.17 -51.31 14.92
N GLN A 147 8.85 -51.46 14.71
CA GLN A 147 8.02 -50.44 14.06
C GLN A 147 8.08 -49.10 14.81
N SER A 148 7.99 -49.13 16.14
CA SER A 148 8.11 -47.94 16.99
C SER A 148 9.50 -47.29 16.89
N LEU A 149 10.57 -48.09 16.87
CA LEU A 149 11.92 -47.59 16.70
C LEU A 149 12.08 -46.88 15.35
N VAL A 150 11.54 -47.45 14.26
CA VAL A 150 11.53 -46.81 12.93
C VAL A 150 10.82 -45.46 13.00
N GLY A 151 9.58 -45.42 13.53
CA GLY A 151 8.83 -44.18 13.67
C GLY A 151 9.56 -43.12 14.50
N GLN A 152 10.21 -43.51 15.60
CA GLN A 152 11.01 -42.59 16.42
C GLN A 152 12.26 -42.06 15.71
N LEU A 153 12.93 -42.89 14.89
CA LEU A 153 14.10 -42.48 14.11
C LEU A 153 13.71 -41.51 13.00
N VAL A 154 12.63 -41.83 12.28
CA VAL A 154 12.07 -40.96 11.23
C VAL A 154 11.64 -39.63 11.82
N ASN A 155 10.85 -39.64 12.89
CA ASN A 155 10.41 -38.42 13.57
C ASN A 155 11.62 -37.57 14.01
N ARG A 156 12.63 -38.18 14.63
CA ARG A 156 13.84 -37.44 15.06
C ARG A 156 14.63 -36.84 13.90
N PHE A 157 14.65 -37.52 12.75
CA PHE A 157 15.27 -36.99 11.55
C PHE A 157 14.46 -35.82 10.98
N VAL A 158 13.15 -35.97 10.82
CA VAL A 158 12.26 -34.93 10.28
C VAL A 158 12.21 -33.68 11.17
N THR A 159 12.29 -33.83 12.50
CA THR A 159 12.34 -32.70 13.43
C THR A 159 13.75 -32.12 13.63
N SER A 160 14.74 -32.54 12.83
CA SER A 160 16.12 -32.05 12.95
C SER A 160 16.39 -30.86 12.03
N ASP A 161 17.32 -29.99 12.41
CA ASP A 161 17.76 -28.86 11.58
C ASP A 161 18.28 -29.33 10.20
N ALA A 162 18.90 -30.52 10.14
CA ALA A 162 19.40 -31.10 8.90
C ALA A 162 18.29 -31.41 7.89
N PHE A 163 17.08 -31.75 8.37
CA PHE A 163 15.93 -31.94 7.49
C PHE A 163 15.53 -30.63 6.81
N GLY A 164 15.56 -29.50 7.52
CA GLY A 164 15.29 -28.18 6.95
C GLY A 164 16.22 -27.84 5.79
N ASP A 165 17.54 -28.03 5.97
CA ASP A 165 18.54 -27.79 4.91
C ASP A 165 18.33 -28.71 3.69
N ILE A 166 18.07 -29.99 3.93
CA ILE A 166 17.82 -30.97 2.86
C ILE A 166 16.53 -30.62 2.11
N PHE A 167 15.48 -30.25 2.83
CA PHE A 167 14.20 -29.87 2.27
C PHE A 167 14.32 -28.60 1.42
N GLU A 168 15.02 -27.57 1.90
CA GLU A 168 15.27 -26.35 1.14
C GLU A 168 16.02 -26.67 -0.16
N GLN A 169 17.10 -27.45 -0.08
CA GLN A 169 17.89 -27.84 -1.23
C GLN A 169 17.07 -28.68 -2.22
N ALA A 170 16.26 -29.61 -1.72
CA ALA A 170 15.38 -30.44 -2.55
C ALA A 170 14.34 -29.58 -3.28
N LEU A 171 13.73 -28.60 -2.62
CA LEU A 171 12.82 -27.64 -3.25
C LEU A 171 13.53 -26.84 -4.35
N ARG A 172 14.72 -26.31 -4.07
CA ARG A 172 15.50 -25.51 -5.01
C ARG A 172 15.86 -26.29 -6.26
N VAL A 173 16.38 -27.51 -6.09
CA VAL A 173 16.75 -28.39 -7.20
C VAL A 173 15.52 -28.77 -8.00
N THR A 174 14.46 -29.24 -7.35
CA THR A 174 13.22 -29.66 -8.01
C THR A 174 12.60 -28.51 -8.80
N HIS A 175 12.49 -27.33 -8.22
CA HIS A 175 11.92 -26.16 -8.89
C HIS A 175 12.78 -25.73 -10.09
N THR A 176 14.09 -25.58 -9.90
CA THR A 176 15.01 -25.18 -10.99
C THR A 176 14.93 -26.14 -12.18
N GLN A 177 14.92 -27.44 -11.91
CA GLN A 177 14.83 -28.45 -12.96
C GLN A 177 13.47 -28.47 -13.64
N THR A 178 12.38 -28.28 -12.88
CA THR A 178 11.03 -28.20 -13.44
C THR A 178 10.89 -26.98 -14.37
N ILE A 179 11.44 -25.83 -13.99
CA ILE A 179 11.38 -24.62 -14.81
C ILE A 179 12.27 -24.75 -16.05
N ALA A 180 13.48 -25.31 -15.93
CA ALA A 180 14.34 -25.59 -17.07
C ALA A 180 13.65 -26.50 -18.11
N ALA A 181 12.96 -27.55 -17.64
CA ALA A 181 12.15 -28.44 -18.49
C ALA A 181 11.02 -27.68 -19.22
N LEU A 182 10.29 -26.82 -18.50
CA LEU A 182 9.19 -26.05 -19.06
C LEU A 182 9.66 -25.00 -20.09
N GLN A 183 10.87 -24.48 -19.91
CA GLN A 183 11.50 -23.54 -20.85
C GLN A 183 12.11 -24.23 -22.08
N GLY A 184 12.23 -25.57 -22.06
CA GLY A 184 12.86 -26.33 -23.13
C GLY A 184 14.38 -26.13 -23.18
N ASP A 185 15.00 -25.92 -22.01
CA ASP A 185 16.45 -25.82 -21.90
C ASP A 185 17.10 -27.18 -22.22
N PRO A 186 18.02 -27.26 -23.20
CA PRO A 186 18.69 -28.51 -23.55
C PRO A 186 19.56 -29.10 -22.43
N ASP A 187 19.95 -28.29 -21.44
CA ASP A 187 20.72 -28.75 -20.27
C ASP A 187 19.81 -29.18 -19.09
N ALA A 188 18.48 -29.20 -19.28
CA ALA A 188 17.54 -29.62 -18.25
C ALA A 188 17.61 -31.13 -17.96
N VAL A 189 17.63 -31.47 -16.67
CA VAL A 189 17.56 -32.84 -16.17
C VAL A 189 16.21 -33.49 -16.50
N LEU A 190 15.19 -32.70 -16.80
CA LEU A 190 13.87 -33.14 -17.18
C LEU A 190 13.70 -32.89 -18.68
N ASP A 191 13.85 -33.93 -19.49
CA ASP A 191 13.65 -33.82 -20.95
C ASP A 191 12.19 -34.08 -21.31
N ILE A 192 11.68 -33.29 -22.24
CA ILE A 192 10.36 -33.49 -22.83
C ILE A 192 10.61 -34.12 -24.19
N GLY A 193 10.56 -35.46 -24.22
CA GLY A 193 10.81 -36.22 -25.44
C GLY A 193 9.92 -35.76 -26.59
N ALA A 194 10.35 -36.00 -27.83
CA ALA A 194 9.60 -35.61 -29.04
C ALA A 194 8.15 -36.18 -29.11
N SER A 195 7.83 -37.19 -28.28
CA SER A 195 6.49 -37.76 -28.07
C SER A 195 5.61 -37.05 -27.03
N GLY A 196 6.13 -36.07 -26.29
CA GLY A 196 5.39 -35.32 -25.26
C GLY A 196 5.40 -35.95 -23.86
N GLU A 197 6.37 -36.81 -23.55
CA GLU A 197 6.53 -37.45 -22.24
C GLU A 197 7.46 -36.62 -21.34
N LEU A 198 7.11 -36.43 -20.06
CA LEU A 198 7.98 -35.78 -19.06
C LEU A 198 8.89 -36.84 -18.44
N GLY A 199 10.16 -36.85 -18.81
CA GLY A 199 11.13 -37.82 -18.33
C GLY A 199 12.17 -37.19 -17.41
N ILE A 200 12.37 -37.74 -16.21
CA ILE A 200 13.52 -37.41 -15.36
C ILE A 200 14.75 -38.13 -15.90
N GLN A 201 15.73 -37.38 -16.42
CA GLN A 201 17.06 -37.87 -16.72
C GLN A 201 17.83 -38.07 -15.42
N LEU A 202 18.21 -39.30 -15.14
CA LEU A 202 18.96 -39.66 -13.94
C LEU A 202 20.41 -39.17 -13.97
N GLY A 203 20.98 -38.90 -15.15
CA GLY A 203 22.41 -38.59 -15.32
C GLY A 203 22.89 -37.43 -14.43
N PRO A 204 22.26 -36.26 -14.50
CA PRO A 204 22.69 -35.10 -13.70
C PRO A 204 22.44 -35.25 -12.19
N ILE A 205 21.39 -35.98 -11.77
CA ILE A 205 21.13 -36.27 -10.35
C ILE A 205 22.20 -37.21 -9.80
N VAL A 206 22.51 -38.27 -10.56
CA VAL A 206 23.56 -39.24 -10.20
C VAL A 206 24.94 -38.55 -10.19
N ALA A 207 25.19 -37.61 -11.09
CA ALA A 207 26.42 -36.81 -11.11
C ALA A 207 26.57 -35.93 -9.86
N GLU A 208 25.52 -35.22 -9.45
CA GLU A 208 25.52 -34.39 -8.23
C GLU A 208 25.70 -35.23 -6.95
N VAL A 209 24.99 -36.36 -6.84
CA VAL A 209 25.14 -37.30 -5.70
C VAL A 209 26.54 -37.91 -5.67
N LYS A 210 27.07 -38.31 -6.84
CA LYS A 210 28.44 -38.80 -6.97
C LYS A 210 29.44 -37.75 -6.48
N GLN A 211 29.28 -36.50 -6.86
CA GLN A 211 30.18 -35.43 -6.46
C GLN A 211 30.17 -35.21 -4.93
N ARG A 212 28.99 -35.18 -4.32
CA ARG A 212 28.85 -35.07 -2.86
C ARG A 212 29.43 -36.27 -2.10
N LEU A 213 29.31 -37.47 -2.65
CA LEU A 213 29.93 -38.67 -2.08
C LEU A 213 31.46 -38.62 -2.17
N ILE A 214 32.01 -38.11 -3.28
CA ILE A 214 33.46 -37.87 -3.44
C ILE A 214 33.94 -36.84 -2.41
N ASP A 215 33.22 -35.72 -2.27
CA ASP A 215 33.56 -34.64 -1.33
C ASP A 215 33.44 -35.10 0.14
N ALA A 216 32.55 -36.03 0.43
CA ALA A 216 32.42 -36.70 1.74
C ALA A 216 33.49 -37.79 2.00
N GLY A 217 34.44 -38.00 1.07
CA GLY A 217 35.54 -38.96 1.22
C GLY A 217 35.20 -40.41 0.84
N VAL A 218 34.06 -40.64 0.18
CA VAL A 218 33.62 -41.95 -0.27
C VAL A 218 34.29 -42.28 -1.61
N GLY A 219 35.52 -42.79 -1.55
CA GLY A 219 36.38 -42.99 -2.72
C GLY A 219 35.86 -43.93 -3.81
N PHE A 220 34.91 -44.83 -3.52
CA PHE A 220 34.32 -45.69 -4.57
C PHE A 220 33.33 -44.94 -5.46
N ALA A 221 32.85 -43.75 -5.04
CA ALA A 221 31.91 -42.95 -5.81
C ALA A 221 32.48 -42.55 -7.18
N SER A 222 33.80 -42.39 -7.31
CA SER A 222 34.45 -42.12 -8.61
C SER A 222 34.25 -43.24 -9.64
N ALA A 223 33.99 -44.47 -9.19
CA ALA A 223 33.76 -45.63 -10.05
C ALA A 223 32.29 -45.81 -10.48
N ILE A 224 31.36 -44.99 -9.96
CA ILE A 224 29.96 -45.01 -10.38
C ILE A 224 29.88 -44.51 -11.84
N PRO A 225 29.41 -45.34 -12.80
CA PRO A 225 29.24 -44.94 -14.19
C PRO A 225 28.19 -43.84 -14.33
N GLU A 226 28.31 -43.00 -15.36
CA GLU A 226 27.24 -42.06 -15.71
C GLU A 226 26.01 -42.83 -16.19
N VAL A 227 24.85 -42.51 -15.60
CA VAL A 227 23.58 -43.22 -15.86
C VAL A 227 22.66 -42.32 -16.66
N ASP A 228 22.69 -42.47 -17.98
CA ASP A 228 21.79 -41.76 -18.90
C ASP A 228 20.49 -42.54 -19.06
N ARG A 229 19.66 -42.53 -18.01
CA ARG A 229 18.35 -43.18 -18.01
C ARG A 229 17.25 -42.16 -17.75
N THR A 230 16.24 -42.18 -18.60
CA THR A 230 15.05 -41.35 -18.46
C THR A 230 13.92 -42.15 -17.82
N ILE A 231 13.47 -41.76 -16.63
CA ILE A 231 12.26 -42.30 -15.99
C ILE A 231 11.09 -41.40 -16.38
N VAL A 232 10.06 -41.97 -17.00
CA VAL A 232 8.84 -41.21 -17.34
C VAL A 232 8.01 -41.02 -16.08
N VAL A 233 7.83 -39.77 -15.65
CA VAL A 233 7.17 -39.43 -14.36
C VAL A 233 5.80 -38.80 -14.55
N ALA A 234 5.48 -38.23 -15.72
CA ALA A 234 4.15 -37.67 -15.97
C ALA A 234 3.60 -37.98 -17.38
N GLN A 235 2.29 -38.22 -17.46
CA GLN A 235 1.55 -38.45 -18.70
C GLN A 235 1.35 -37.16 -19.51
N SER A 236 1.40 -37.30 -20.84
CA SER A 236 1.51 -36.24 -21.85
C SER A 236 0.38 -35.22 -21.90
N ASP A 237 -0.81 -35.57 -21.40
CA ASP A 237 -2.04 -34.83 -21.75
C ASP A 237 -2.14 -33.46 -21.06
N ALA A 238 -1.47 -33.30 -19.92
CA ALA A 238 -1.45 -32.05 -19.16
C ALA A 238 -0.32 -31.10 -19.61
N LEU A 239 0.76 -31.59 -20.22
CA LEU A 239 1.95 -30.78 -20.52
C LEU A 239 1.68 -29.62 -21.51
N PRO A 240 0.90 -29.81 -22.60
CA PRO A 240 0.54 -28.68 -23.46
C PRO A 240 -0.24 -27.61 -22.71
N THR A 241 -1.16 -28.01 -21.84
CA THR A 241 -1.95 -27.10 -21.01
C THR A 241 -1.06 -26.35 -20.02
N VAL A 242 -0.13 -27.05 -19.35
CA VAL A 242 0.84 -26.45 -18.43
C VAL A 242 1.74 -25.46 -19.16
N ARG A 243 2.22 -25.78 -20.37
CA ARG A 243 3.02 -24.86 -21.20
C ARG A 243 2.23 -23.62 -21.60
N ILE A 244 0.96 -23.77 -21.99
CA ILE A 244 0.09 -22.63 -22.32
C ILE A 244 -0.15 -21.76 -21.08
N VAL A 245 -0.47 -22.37 -19.94
CA VAL A 245 -0.68 -21.66 -18.68
C VAL A 245 0.60 -20.97 -18.22
N TYR A 246 1.76 -21.61 -18.32
CA TYR A 246 3.05 -21.01 -18.04
C TYR A 246 3.35 -19.84 -18.97
N ALA A 247 3.18 -19.99 -20.28
CA ALA A 247 3.40 -18.92 -21.26
C ALA A 247 2.46 -17.71 -21.02
N LEU A 248 1.18 -17.97 -20.71
CA LEU A 248 0.23 -16.94 -20.32
C LEU A 248 0.60 -16.32 -18.97
N ALA A 249 1.02 -17.09 -17.98
CA ALA A 249 1.41 -16.57 -16.66
C ALA A 249 2.66 -15.69 -16.74
N VAL A 250 3.69 -16.11 -17.49
CA VAL A 250 4.93 -15.36 -17.66
C VAL A 250 4.72 -14.08 -18.45
N SER A 251 4.06 -14.18 -19.62
CA SER A 251 3.86 -13.03 -20.49
C SER A 251 2.81 -12.08 -19.93
N ALA A 252 1.64 -12.60 -19.55
CA ALA A 252 0.54 -11.79 -19.08
C ALA A 252 0.81 -11.33 -17.64
N GLY A 253 1.39 -12.14 -16.76
CA GLY A 253 1.66 -11.76 -15.36
C GLY A 253 2.61 -10.57 -15.21
N THR A 254 3.53 -10.35 -16.15
CA THR A 254 4.42 -9.17 -16.12
C THR A 254 3.71 -7.90 -16.59
N TRP A 255 2.85 -8.00 -17.61
CA TRP A 255 2.23 -6.85 -18.27
C TRP A 255 0.85 -6.51 -17.72
N LEU A 256 0.09 -7.48 -17.21
CA LEU A 256 -1.28 -7.30 -16.73
C LEU A 256 -1.43 -6.17 -15.72
N PRO A 257 -0.56 -6.04 -14.69
CA PRO A 257 -0.67 -4.95 -13.73
C PRO A 257 -0.58 -3.58 -14.41
N TRP A 258 0.35 -3.44 -15.36
CA TRP A 258 0.56 -2.20 -16.12
C TRP A 258 -0.61 -1.92 -17.08
N VAL A 259 -1.12 -2.95 -17.74
CA VAL A 259 -2.28 -2.84 -18.64
C VAL A 259 -3.52 -2.45 -17.85
N ALA A 260 -3.81 -3.14 -16.73
CA ALA A 260 -4.92 -2.80 -15.84
C ALA A 260 -4.82 -1.35 -15.38
N LEU A 261 -3.63 -0.92 -14.91
CA LEU A 261 -3.38 0.45 -14.50
C LEU A 261 -3.59 1.45 -15.64
N ALA A 262 -3.11 1.14 -16.85
CA ALA A 262 -3.30 1.98 -18.02
C ALA A 262 -4.78 2.14 -18.38
N PHE A 263 -5.57 1.07 -18.33
CA PHE A 263 -7.02 1.13 -18.55
C PHE A 263 -7.74 1.99 -17.50
N LEU A 264 -7.38 1.85 -16.22
CA LEU A 264 -7.94 2.67 -15.14
C LEU A 264 -7.60 4.16 -15.32
N ILE A 265 -6.33 4.48 -15.61
CA ILE A 265 -5.88 5.86 -15.84
C ILE A 265 -6.55 6.44 -17.09
N ALA A 266 -6.57 5.71 -18.20
CA ALA A 266 -7.21 6.14 -19.44
C ALA A 266 -8.71 6.39 -19.25
N GLY A 267 -9.40 5.50 -18.53
CA GLY A 267 -10.80 5.66 -18.15
C GLY A 267 -11.05 6.96 -17.38
N ILE A 268 -10.18 7.27 -16.41
CA ILE A 268 -10.24 8.52 -15.64
C ILE A 268 -9.97 9.75 -16.53
N LEU A 269 -8.99 9.69 -17.43
CA LEU A 269 -8.60 10.81 -18.29
C LEU A 269 -9.65 11.17 -19.35
N VAL A 270 -10.34 10.15 -19.91
CA VAL A 270 -11.42 10.32 -20.89
C VAL A 270 -12.72 10.81 -20.25
N ALA A 271 -12.91 10.54 -18.96
CA ALA A 271 -14.13 10.90 -18.26
C ALA A 271 -14.35 12.43 -18.22
N PRO A 272 -15.56 12.91 -18.53
CA PRO A 272 -15.87 14.35 -18.53
C PRO A 272 -15.83 14.98 -17.13
N ARG A 273 -15.94 14.16 -16.07
CA ARG A 273 -15.84 14.59 -14.68
C ARG A 273 -14.79 13.73 -13.96
N ARG A 274 -13.52 14.11 -14.10
CA ARG A 274 -12.36 13.34 -13.59
C ARG A 274 -12.47 13.01 -12.10
N ARG A 275 -12.97 13.94 -11.28
CA ARG A 275 -13.12 13.72 -9.82
C ARG A 275 -14.14 12.63 -9.49
N THR A 276 -15.30 12.61 -10.14
CA THR A 276 -16.29 11.55 -9.92
C THR A 276 -15.82 10.23 -10.50
N ALA A 277 -15.08 10.27 -11.62
CA ALA A 277 -14.48 9.08 -12.19
C ALA A 277 -13.47 8.43 -11.25
N ILE A 278 -12.59 9.21 -10.59
CA ILE A 278 -11.64 8.69 -9.59
C ILE A 278 -12.39 7.97 -8.47
N ILE A 279 -13.41 8.59 -7.87
CA ILE A 279 -14.20 7.98 -6.76
C ILE A 279 -14.82 6.66 -7.20
N TRP A 280 -15.52 6.63 -8.34
CA TRP A 280 -16.15 5.40 -8.82
C TRP A 280 -15.14 4.32 -9.18
N THR A 281 -14.01 4.70 -9.79
CA THR A 281 -12.93 3.77 -10.17
C THR A 281 -12.28 3.17 -8.94
N SER A 282 -11.92 3.98 -7.95
CA SER A 282 -11.29 3.52 -6.72
C SER A 282 -12.26 2.71 -5.85
N SER A 283 -13.54 3.07 -5.78
CA SER A 283 -14.54 2.27 -5.08
C SER A 283 -14.79 0.93 -5.78
N ALA A 284 -14.87 0.90 -7.12
CA ALA A 284 -15.03 -0.34 -7.88
C ALA A 284 -13.80 -1.25 -7.72
N LEU A 285 -12.59 -0.70 -7.73
CA LEU A 285 -11.36 -1.44 -7.46
C LEU A 285 -11.34 -2.00 -6.03
N ALA A 286 -11.74 -1.21 -5.02
CA ALA A 286 -11.83 -1.67 -3.64
C ALA A 286 -12.80 -2.85 -3.49
N VAL A 287 -14.00 -2.74 -4.06
CA VAL A 287 -14.99 -3.84 -4.07
C VAL A 287 -14.43 -5.07 -4.77
N SER A 288 -13.75 -4.90 -5.90
CA SER A 288 -13.11 -6.00 -6.62
C SER A 288 -12.03 -6.72 -5.80
N MET A 289 -11.18 -5.97 -5.08
CA MET A 289 -10.19 -6.55 -4.16
C MET A 289 -10.83 -7.23 -2.95
N LEU A 290 -11.95 -6.71 -2.42
CA LEU A 290 -12.70 -7.35 -1.35
C LEU A 290 -13.33 -8.68 -1.79
N ILE A 291 -13.85 -8.75 -3.03
CA ILE A 291 -14.36 -9.99 -3.62
C ILE A 291 -13.22 -10.99 -3.76
N LEU A 292 -12.06 -10.57 -4.28
CA LEU A 292 -10.87 -11.43 -4.38
C LEU A 292 -10.42 -11.94 -2.99
N GLY A 293 -10.33 -11.04 -2.01
CA GLY A 293 -9.98 -11.36 -0.62
C GLY A 293 -10.93 -12.37 0.01
N SER A 294 -12.24 -12.19 -0.20
CA SER A 294 -13.27 -13.14 0.22
C SER A 294 -13.12 -14.49 -0.47
N GLY A 295 -12.70 -14.49 -1.74
CA GLY A 295 -12.42 -15.67 -2.53
C GLY A 295 -11.35 -16.56 -1.89
N PHE A 296 -10.29 -15.97 -1.32
CA PHE A 296 -9.28 -16.72 -0.55
C PHE A 296 -9.91 -17.36 0.70
N GLY A 297 -10.70 -16.62 1.48
CA GLY A 297 -11.39 -17.20 2.64
C GLY A 297 -12.33 -18.36 2.27
N ILE A 298 -13.08 -18.24 1.17
CA ILE A 298 -13.95 -19.30 0.66
C ILE A 298 -13.14 -20.51 0.18
N ALA A 299 -12.05 -20.27 -0.56
CA ALA A 299 -11.17 -21.33 -1.03
C ALA A 299 -10.52 -22.09 0.13
N ARG A 300 -10.19 -21.40 1.23
CA ARG A 300 -9.71 -22.03 2.47
C ARG A 300 -10.74 -22.99 3.06
N LEU A 301 -11.99 -22.53 3.21
CA LEU A 301 -13.08 -23.36 3.73
C LEU A 301 -13.33 -24.58 2.85
N TYR A 302 -13.28 -24.41 1.53
CA TYR A 302 -13.42 -25.51 0.58
C TYR A 302 -12.24 -26.49 0.64
N PHE A 303 -11.01 -25.98 0.67
CA PHE A 303 -9.79 -26.79 0.75
C PHE A 303 -9.77 -27.65 2.02
N LEU A 304 -9.98 -27.04 3.21
CA LEU A 304 -10.04 -27.75 4.50
C LEU A 304 -11.25 -28.69 4.59
N GLY A 305 -12.38 -28.33 3.99
CA GLY A 305 -13.62 -29.11 4.11
C GLY A 305 -13.75 -30.27 3.14
N THR A 306 -13.05 -30.23 1.99
CA THR A 306 -13.28 -31.19 0.89
C THR A 306 -12.03 -31.86 0.35
N ILE A 307 -10.90 -31.16 0.28
CA ILE A 307 -9.68 -31.68 -0.33
C ILE A 307 -8.77 -32.27 0.75
N ALA A 308 -8.52 -31.51 1.81
CA ALA A 308 -7.60 -31.90 2.88
C ALA A 308 -7.94 -33.26 3.53
N PRO A 309 -9.21 -33.58 3.89
CA PRO A 309 -9.51 -34.79 4.65
C PRO A 309 -9.16 -36.11 3.93
N GLY A 310 -8.95 -36.09 2.61
CA GLY A 310 -8.56 -37.26 1.83
C GLY A 310 -7.05 -37.43 1.62
N ILE A 311 -6.23 -36.46 2.05
CA ILE A 311 -4.79 -36.41 1.75
C ILE A 311 -3.96 -36.16 3.01
N MET A 312 -4.43 -35.31 3.94
CA MET A 312 -3.64 -34.91 5.11
C MET A 312 -4.50 -34.40 6.28
N PRO A 313 -3.97 -34.34 7.50
CA PRO A 313 -4.65 -33.74 8.65
C PRO A 313 -4.99 -32.27 8.43
N ALA A 314 -6.12 -31.82 9.02
CA ALA A 314 -6.62 -30.45 8.84
C ALA A 314 -5.61 -29.37 9.29
N ALA A 315 -4.82 -29.65 10.33
CA ALA A 315 -3.82 -28.72 10.85
C ALA A 315 -2.65 -28.49 9.86
N ALA A 316 -2.10 -29.58 9.29
CA ALA A 316 -1.06 -29.46 8.26
C ALA A 316 -1.59 -28.76 7.00
N ALA A 317 -2.84 -29.07 6.60
CA ALA A 317 -3.49 -28.40 5.48
C ALA A 317 -3.68 -26.89 5.71
N GLU A 318 -4.05 -26.48 6.92
CA GLU A 318 -4.21 -25.09 7.31
C GLU A 318 -2.89 -24.32 7.18
N VAL A 319 -1.80 -24.86 7.72
CA VAL A 319 -0.46 -24.26 7.62
C VAL A 319 -0.04 -24.07 6.17
N ILE A 320 -0.17 -25.12 5.35
CA ILE A 320 0.23 -25.09 3.94
C ILE A 320 -0.62 -24.09 3.16
N TYR A 321 -1.93 -24.09 3.35
CA TYR A 321 -2.84 -23.15 2.69
C TYR A 321 -2.48 -21.71 3.03
N ASP A 322 -2.33 -21.42 4.33
CA ASP A 322 -2.05 -20.08 4.81
C ASP A 322 -0.68 -19.60 4.28
N LYS A 323 0.35 -20.46 4.24
CA LYS A 323 1.66 -20.11 3.63
C LYS A 323 1.58 -19.76 2.15
N ILE A 324 0.79 -20.50 1.37
CA ILE A 324 0.63 -20.23 -0.06
C ILE A 324 -0.06 -18.89 -0.29
N VAL A 325 -1.10 -18.62 0.51
CA VAL A 325 -2.05 -17.53 0.27
C VAL A 325 -1.69 -16.24 1.01
N ASP A 326 -0.85 -16.29 2.05
CA ASP A 326 -0.48 -15.14 2.89
C ASP A 326 -0.01 -13.93 2.06
N ARG A 327 0.95 -14.14 1.15
CA ARG A 327 1.44 -13.06 0.27
C ARG A 327 0.36 -12.53 -0.68
N MET A 328 -0.56 -13.38 -1.13
CA MET A 328 -1.66 -12.99 -2.03
C MET A 328 -2.67 -12.13 -1.29
N VAL A 329 -3.04 -12.54 -0.07
CA VAL A 329 -3.94 -11.79 0.82
C VAL A 329 -3.33 -10.46 1.20
N ALA A 330 -2.05 -10.44 1.61
CA ALA A 330 -1.34 -9.22 1.96
C ALA A 330 -1.35 -8.20 0.81
N THR A 331 -1.06 -8.63 -0.42
CA THR A 331 -1.10 -7.76 -1.61
C THR A 331 -2.52 -7.28 -1.93
N THR A 332 -3.51 -8.17 -1.83
CA THR A 332 -4.92 -7.86 -2.09
C THR A 332 -5.48 -6.86 -1.08
N VAL A 333 -5.18 -7.05 0.21
CA VAL A 333 -5.57 -6.15 1.30
C VAL A 333 -4.89 -4.79 1.14
N ALA A 334 -3.60 -4.76 0.81
CA ALA A 334 -2.89 -3.51 0.57
C ALA A 334 -3.52 -2.70 -0.60
N LEU A 335 -3.85 -3.37 -1.72
CA LEU A 335 -4.53 -2.72 -2.84
C LEU A 335 -5.96 -2.30 -2.51
N ALA A 336 -6.70 -3.08 -1.71
CA ALA A 336 -8.02 -2.70 -1.22
C ALA A 336 -7.96 -1.43 -0.37
N ILE A 337 -7.03 -1.37 0.60
CA ILE A 337 -6.81 -0.20 1.46
C ILE A 337 -6.39 1.00 0.63
N PHE A 338 -5.48 0.82 -0.32
CA PHE A 338 -5.07 1.87 -1.25
C PHE A 338 -6.28 2.43 -2.02
N ALA A 339 -7.10 1.55 -2.59
CA ALA A 339 -8.29 1.94 -3.36
C ALA A 339 -9.31 2.68 -2.47
N VAL A 340 -9.54 2.22 -1.23
CA VAL A 340 -10.40 2.91 -0.26
C VAL A 340 -9.83 4.28 0.12
N ALA A 341 -8.54 4.38 0.39
CA ALA A 341 -7.88 5.64 0.72
C ALA A 341 -8.03 6.66 -0.42
N VAL A 342 -7.77 6.24 -1.67
CA VAL A 342 -7.97 7.09 -2.86
C VAL A 342 -9.43 7.52 -2.99
N ALA A 343 -10.39 6.62 -2.73
CA ALA A 343 -11.81 6.94 -2.76
C ALA A 343 -12.18 8.02 -1.73
N VAL A 344 -11.69 7.89 -0.49
CA VAL A 344 -11.94 8.84 0.60
C VAL A 344 -11.31 10.20 0.30
N ILE A 345 -10.07 10.26 -0.17
CA ILE A 345 -9.38 11.52 -0.52
C ILE A 345 -10.09 12.22 -1.67
N ALA A 346 -10.47 11.47 -2.72
CA ALA A 346 -11.20 12.02 -3.85
C ALA A 346 -12.60 12.51 -3.45
N TRP A 347 -13.26 11.80 -2.53
CA TRP A 347 -14.56 12.18 -1.97
C TRP A 347 -14.48 13.46 -1.12
N LEU A 348 -13.50 13.56 -0.23
CA LEU A 348 -13.24 14.75 0.59
C LEU A 348 -12.86 15.97 -0.27
N SER A 349 -12.18 15.75 -1.40
CA SER A 349 -11.81 16.81 -2.35
C SER A 349 -12.96 17.21 -3.30
N GLY A 350 -14.11 16.54 -3.20
CA GLY A 350 -15.28 16.75 -4.07
C GLY A 350 -16.25 17.83 -3.55
N PRO A 351 -17.11 18.38 -4.43
CA PRO A 351 -18.06 19.47 -4.10
C PRO A 351 -19.32 19.03 -3.30
N TRP A 352 -19.34 17.81 -2.76
CA TRP A 352 -20.54 17.19 -2.17
C TRP A 352 -20.94 17.84 -0.82
N ALA A 353 -22.23 17.77 -0.48
CA ALA A 353 -22.81 18.47 0.68
C ALA A 353 -22.42 17.88 2.04
N LEU A 354 -22.20 16.56 2.14
CA LEU A 354 -21.81 15.87 3.37
C LEU A 354 -20.38 16.23 3.84
N PRO A 355 -19.35 16.24 2.96
CA PRO A 355 -18.02 16.74 3.31
C PRO A 355 -18.00 18.21 3.75
N ARG A 356 -18.86 19.07 3.17
CA ARG A 356 -18.97 20.48 3.59
C ARG A 356 -19.50 20.65 5.01
N LYS A 357 -20.46 19.81 5.44
CA LYS A 357 -21.01 19.85 6.81
C LYS A 357 -20.03 19.29 7.84
N LEU A 358 -19.33 18.20 7.53
CA LEU A 358 -18.27 17.64 8.39
C LEU A 358 -17.04 18.57 8.47
N ARG A 359 -16.70 19.27 7.38
CA ARG A 359 -15.71 20.37 7.39
C ARG A 359 -16.16 21.52 8.30
N GLY A 360 -17.40 21.98 8.20
CA GLY A 360 -17.90 23.06 9.07
C GLY A 360 -17.77 22.77 10.57
N PHE A 361 -17.95 21.51 11.01
CA PHE A 361 -17.79 21.14 12.42
C PHE A 361 -16.32 21.03 12.85
N THR A 362 -15.46 20.48 11.98
CA THR A 362 -14.01 20.35 12.25
C THR A 362 -13.29 21.69 12.13
N ASP A 363 -13.59 22.49 11.11
CA ASP A 363 -13.11 23.86 10.92
C ASP A 363 -13.55 24.77 12.07
N ALA A 364 -14.76 24.62 12.61
CA ALA A 364 -15.21 25.36 13.80
C ALA A 364 -14.46 24.95 15.07
N GLY A 365 -14.24 23.65 15.28
CA GLY A 365 -13.50 23.15 16.45
C GLY A 365 -12.01 23.52 16.42
N PHE A 366 -11.34 23.29 15.29
CA PHE A 366 -9.93 23.66 15.11
C PHE A 366 -9.75 25.18 14.96
N GLY A 367 -10.73 25.89 14.43
CA GLY A 367 -10.78 27.36 14.38
C GLY A 367 -10.85 27.99 15.76
N ALA A 368 -11.63 27.42 16.69
CA ALA A 368 -11.69 27.88 18.08
C ALA A 368 -10.35 27.71 18.81
N VAL A 369 -9.66 26.59 18.58
CA VAL A 369 -8.30 26.34 19.13
C VAL A 369 -7.27 27.29 18.50
N ARG A 370 -7.36 27.56 17.19
CA ARG A 370 -6.51 28.54 16.50
C ARG A 370 -6.77 29.97 16.98
N GLY A 371 -8.02 30.36 17.21
CA GLY A 371 -8.39 31.65 17.79
C GLY A 371 -7.79 31.85 19.17
N ALA A 372 -7.94 30.86 20.05
CA ALA A 372 -7.34 30.88 21.38
C ALA A 372 -5.80 30.86 21.40
N ALA A 373 -5.15 30.34 20.34
CA ALA A 373 -3.69 30.40 20.17
C ALA A 373 -3.22 31.75 19.61
N ALA A 374 -4.00 32.34 18.69
CA ALA A 374 -3.75 33.67 18.14
C ALA A 374 -3.89 34.78 19.19
N GLU A 375 -4.84 34.65 20.12
CA GLU A 375 -4.98 35.53 21.30
C GLU A 375 -3.73 35.49 22.21
N ARG A 376 -2.92 34.44 22.14
CA ARG A 376 -1.64 34.29 22.85
C ARG A 376 -0.42 34.63 21.99
N GLY A 377 -0.61 35.20 20.78
CA GLY A 377 0.45 35.64 19.89
C GLY A 377 1.15 34.54 19.09
N LEU A 378 0.73 33.28 19.20
CA LEU A 378 1.31 32.16 18.46
C LEU A 378 0.57 31.99 17.13
N THR A 379 1.20 32.41 16.02
CA THR A 379 0.63 32.25 14.67
C THR A 379 1.56 31.47 13.75
N THR A 380 0.99 30.69 12.83
CA THR A 380 1.74 29.90 11.83
C THR A 380 2.17 30.72 10.60
N GLY A 381 1.82 32.01 10.55
CA GLY A 381 2.29 32.98 9.56
C GLY A 381 2.12 32.55 8.09
N ALA A 382 3.10 32.89 7.26
CA ALA A 382 3.12 32.58 5.82
C ALA A 382 3.13 31.07 5.52
N PHE A 383 3.67 30.26 6.43
CA PHE A 383 3.71 28.80 6.31
C PHE A 383 2.29 28.19 6.38
N GLY A 384 1.44 28.68 7.29
CA GLY A 384 0.04 28.24 7.41
C GLY A 384 -0.80 28.56 6.17
N ALA A 385 -0.55 29.72 5.52
CA ALA A 385 -1.23 30.12 4.29
C ALA A 385 -0.76 29.31 3.06
N TRP A 386 0.53 28.99 2.97
CA TRP A 386 1.05 28.09 1.95
C TRP A 386 0.49 26.68 2.10
N LEU A 387 0.42 26.17 3.34
CA LEU A 387 -0.12 24.84 3.64
C LEU A 387 -1.61 24.73 3.31
N GLY A 388 -2.40 25.77 3.60
CA GLY A 388 -3.82 25.84 3.22
C GLY A 388 -4.04 25.85 1.70
N ARG A 389 -3.17 26.54 0.95
CA ARG A 389 -3.21 26.57 -0.54
C ARG A 389 -2.87 25.21 -1.15
N GLN A 390 -1.96 24.48 -0.51
CA GLN A 390 -1.40 23.21 -1.00
C GLN A 390 -2.03 21.97 -0.32
N ARG A 391 -3.09 22.15 0.48
CA ARG A 391 -3.75 21.13 1.32
C ARG A 391 -4.02 19.81 0.60
N VAL A 392 -4.56 19.88 -0.62
CA VAL A 392 -4.89 18.67 -1.42
C VAL A 392 -3.62 17.87 -1.74
N LEU A 393 -2.51 18.54 -2.06
CA LEU A 393 -1.25 17.89 -2.38
C LEU A 393 -0.58 17.31 -1.13
N VAL A 394 -0.62 18.01 0.00
CA VAL A 394 -0.08 17.50 1.28
C VAL A 394 -0.86 16.28 1.78
N PHE A 395 -2.18 16.30 1.70
CA PHE A 395 -3.00 15.14 2.06
C PHE A 395 -2.80 13.97 1.10
N SER A 396 -2.65 14.25 -0.20
CA SER A 396 -2.32 13.21 -1.17
C SER A 396 -0.94 12.60 -0.91
N LEU A 397 0.03 13.40 -0.47
CA LEU A 397 1.38 12.95 -0.13
C LEU A 397 1.37 12.09 1.15
N ILE A 398 0.67 12.53 2.21
CA ILE A 398 0.54 11.74 3.45
C ILE A 398 -0.11 10.38 3.16
N ALA A 399 -1.17 10.36 2.36
CA ALA A 399 -1.81 9.11 1.97
C ALA A 399 -0.92 8.23 1.10
N LEU A 400 -0.21 8.81 0.13
CA LEU A 400 0.75 8.10 -0.71
C LEU A 400 1.86 7.47 0.13
N VAL A 401 2.41 8.22 1.10
CA VAL A 401 3.45 7.75 2.02
C VAL A 401 2.91 6.66 2.95
N ALA A 402 1.71 6.82 3.51
CA ALA A 402 1.08 5.79 4.33
C ALA A 402 0.89 4.47 3.56
N VAL A 403 0.45 4.56 2.30
CA VAL A 403 0.34 3.39 1.42
C VAL A 403 1.71 2.80 1.09
N ALA A 404 2.70 3.64 0.77
CA ALA A 404 4.06 3.18 0.48
C ALA A 404 4.68 2.46 1.69
N VAL A 405 4.47 2.96 2.91
CA VAL A 405 4.91 2.29 4.14
C VAL A 405 4.28 0.90 4.29
N ILE A 406 2.98 0.76 3.99
CA ILE A 406 2.30 -0.55 4.00
C ILE A 406 2.87 -1.47 2.90
N LEU A 407 3.16 -0.95 1.71
CA LEU A 407 3.65 -1.75 0.58
C LEU A 407 5.10 -2.21 0.73
N PHE A 408 5.97 -1.36 1.29
CA PHE A 408 7.40 -1.64 1.43
C PHE A 408 7.77 -2.32 2.74
N SER A 409 6.92 -2.26 3.76
CA SER A 409 7.17 -3.00 4.99
C SER A 409 6.75 -4.45 4.85
N ARG A 410 7.74 -5.36 4.85
CA ARG A 410 7.53 -6.80 4.97
C ARG A 410 8.11 -7.26 6.31
N PRO A 411 7.35 -8.00 7.16
CA PRO A 411 5.99 -8.50 6.97
C PRO A 411 4.89 -7.44 7.21
N ILE A 412 3.77 -7.54 6.48
CA ILE A 412 2.59 -6.67 6.66
C ILE A 412 1.80 -7.23 7.86
N SER A 413 2.08 -6.72 9.05
CA SER A 413 1.30 -7.07 10.23
C SER A 413 0.02 -6.23 10.31
N THR A 414 -1.05 -6.81 10.86
CA THR A 414 -2.28 -6.07 11.18
C THR A 414 -1.98 -4.83 12.05
N SER A 415 -1.01 -4.95 12.96
CA SER A 415 -0.54 -3.85 13.80
C SER A 415 0.09 -2.72 12.97
N LEU A 416 0.87 -3.03 11.94
CA LEU A 416 1.48 -2.03 11.07
C LEU A 416 0.42 -1.28 10.28
N VAL A 417 -0.57 -1.99 9.73
CA VAL A 417 -1.68 -1.36 9.02
C VAL A 417 -2.43 -0.39 9.93
N VAL A 418 -2.78 -0.83 11.14
CA VAL A 418 -3.49 -0.01 12.13
C VAL A 418 -2.65 1.22 12.51
N TRP A 419 -1.38 1.04 12.87
CA TRP A 419 -0.51 2.15 13.25
C TRP A 419 -0.26 3.12 12.10
N THR A 420 -0.12 2.63 10.87
CA THR A 420 0.06 3.48 9.70
C THR A 420 -1.19 4.33 9.42
N ILE A 421 -2.39 3.75 9.60
CA ILE A 421 -3.65 4.50 9.52
C ILE A 421 -3.72 5.56 10.63
N VAL A 422 -3.42 5.18 11.87
CA VAL A 422 -3.42 6.11 13.01
C VAL A 422 -2.45 7.27 12.79
N ILE A 423 -1.21 6.99 12.38
CA ILE A 423 -0.19 8.00 12.09
C ILE A 423 -0.63 8.91 10.93
N ALA A 424 -1.19 8.34 9.85
CA ALA A 424 -1.71 9.12 8.74
C ALA A 424 -2.84 10.07 9.17
N LEU A 425 -3.77 9.59 10.00
CA LEU A 425 -4.85 10.41 10.56
C LEU A 425 -4.31 11.51 11.48
N LEU A 426 -3.31 11.22 12.30
CA LEU A 426 -2.63 12.22 13.13
C LEU A 426 -1.92 13.28 12.30
N LEU A 427 -1.23 12.90 11.22
CA LEU A 427 -0.57 13.83 10.30
C LEU A 427 -1.59 14.72 9.58
N VAL A 428 -2.73 14.16 9.15
CA VAL A 428 -3.84 14.92 8.57
C VAL A 428 -4.40 15.92 9.59
N ALA A 429 -4.63 15.50 10.84
CA ALA A 429 -5.09 16.38 11.91
C ALA A 429 -4.08 17.50 12.23
N LEU A 430 -2.78 17.19 12.23
CA LEU A 430 -1.71 18.15 12.45
C LEU A 430 -1.65 19.21 11.33
N VAL A 431 -1.75 18.79 10.07
CA VAL A 431 -1.80 19.70 8.92
C VAL A 431 -3.05 20.57 8.95
N GLU A 432 -4.20 20.03 9.38
CA GLU A 432 -5.44 20.79 9.57
C GLU A 432 -5.34 21.83 10.70
N LEU A 433 -4.53 21.57 11.73
CA LEU A 433 -4.25 22.51 12.82
C LEU A 433 -3.30 23.64 12.38
N LEU A 434 -2.33 23.31 11.52
CA LEU A 434 -1.29 24.24 11.07
C LEU A 434 -1.73 25.16 9.91
N GLN A 435 -2.71 24.74 9.11
CA GLN A 435 -3.19 25.51 7.96
C GLN A 435 -4.03 26.73 8.38
N ARG A 436 -3.90 27.84 7.64
CA ARG A 436 -4.82 28.98 7.68
C ARG A 436 -5.71 28.95 6.43
N PRO A 437 -7.04 28.82 6.57
CA PRO A 437 -7.93 28.86 5.42
C PRO A 437 -7.91 30.26 4.77
N ALA A 438 -8.00 30.30 3.44
CA ALA A 438 -7.89 31.54 2.67
C ALA A 438 -8.95 32.59 3.05
N ASP A 439 -10.11 32.13 3.53
CA ASP A 439 -11.22 33.00 3.96
C ASP A 439 -10.89 33.74 5.27
N GLU A 440 -10.11 33.14 6.17
CA GLU A 440 -9.62 33.80 7.40
C GLU A 440 -8.50 34.81 7.09
N VAL A 441 -7.65 34.50 6.11
CA VAL A 441 -6.60 35.44 5.65
C VAL A 441 -7.24 36.64 4.95
N ALA A 442 -8.23 36.41 4.08
CA ALA A 442 -8.97 37.49 3.42
C ALA A 442 -9.77 38.34 4.43
N ALA A 443 -10.36 37.73 5.46
CA ALA A 443 -11.05 38.46 6.53
C ALA A 443 -10.07 39.25 7.42
N ALA A 444 -8.89 38.69 7.73
CA ALA A 444 -7.85 39.37 8.50
C ALA A 444 -7.20 40.52 7.71
N ASP A 445 -6.95 40.32 6.41
CA ASP A 445 -6.44 41.36 5.51
C ASP A 445 -7.47 42.49 5.31
N ALA A 446 -8.76 42.15 5.21
CA ALA A 446 -9.84 43.12 5.18
C ALA A 446 -9.97 43.90 6.50
N ALA A 447 -9.86 43.21 7.65
CA ALA A 447 -9.87 43.86 8.96
C ALA A 447 -8.64 44.76 9.16
N ALA A 448 -7.46 44.34 8.68
CA ALA A 448 -6.25 45.14 8.71
C ALA A 448 -6.34 46.37 7.81
N ALA A 449 -6.96 46.25 6.63
CA ALA A 449 -7.19 47.37 5.72
C ALA A 449 -8.15 48.41 6.32
N VAL A 450 -9.23 47.97 6.97
CA VAL A 450 -10.17 48.85 7.70
C VAL A 450 -9.47 49.53 8.89
N ALA A 451 -8.62 48.81 9.63
CA ALA A 451 -7.87 49.39 10.74
C ALA A 451 -6.83 50.42 10.28
N SER A 452 -6.16 50.20 9.14
CA SER A 452 -5.25 51.21 8.56
C SER A 452 -6.00 52.44 8.07
N GLU A 453 -7.19 52.27 7.48
CA GLU A 453 -8.01 53.38 6.99
C GLU A 453 -8.58 54.21 8.14
N GLN A 454 -8.93 53.57 9.28
CA GLN A 454 -9.31 54.24 10.52
C GLN A 454 -8.14 54.98 11.18
N ALA A 455 -6.95 54.37 11.21
CA ALA A 455 -5.75 55.03 11.76
C ALA A 455 -5.30 56.24 10.92
N GLU A 456 -5.44 56.17 9.59
CA GLU A 456 -5.20 57.32 8.71
C GLU A 456 -6.26 58.42 8.89
N ALA A 457 -7.52 58.06 9.13
CA ALA A 457 -8.58 59.03 9.44
C ALA A 457 -8.37 59.72 10.80
N GLU A 458 -8.00 58.98 11.84
CA GLU A 458 -7.67 59.55 13.16
C GLU A 458 -6.41 60.42 13.12
N ALA A 459 -5.40 60.03 12.34
CA ALA A 459 -4.21 60.86 12.13
C ALA A 459 -4.52 62.16 11.37
N ALA A 460 -5.44 62.11 10.39
CA ALA A 460 -5.90 63.30 9.67
C ALA A 460 -6.75 64.23 10.56
N GLU A 461 -7.56 63.68 11.46
CA GLU A 461 -8.34 64.45 12.44
C GLU A 461 -7.43 65.10 13.51
N ALA A 462 -6.37 64.40 13.94
CA ALA A 462 -5.35 64.96 14.84
C ALA A 462 -4.57 66.12 14.21
N LEU A 463 -4.22 66.02 12.92
CA LEU A 463 -3.57 67.10 12.16
C LEU A 463 -4.51 68.31 11.96
N ALA A 464 -5.81 68.09 11.79
CA ALA A 464 -6.81 69.17 11.70
C ALA A 464 -7.05 69.86 13.06
N ALA A 465 -6.88 69.14 14.18
CA ALA A 465 -6.95 69.71 15.52
C ALA A 465 -5.72 70.57 15.86
N GLU A 466 -4.54 70.24 15.33
CA GLU A 466 -3.32 71.06 15.48
C GLU A 466 -3.42 72.41 14.74
N ASP A 467 -4.02 72.45 13.54
CA ASP A 467 -4.25 73.71 12.79
C ASP A 467 -5.33 74.60 13.45
N GLY A 468 -6.23 74.02 14.26
CA GLY A 468 -7.23 74.76 15.05
C GLY A 468 -6.69 75.35 16.36
N GLN A 469 -5.47 75.01 16.75
CA GLN A 469 -4.87 75.39 18.04
C GLN A 469 -3.69 76.38 17.89
N ALA A 470 -3.53 76.98 16.71
CA ALA A 470 -2.65 78.12 16.46
C ALA A 470 -3.28 79.49 16.81
N ASP A 471 -4.55 79.52 17.24
CA ASP A 471 -5.27 80.76 17.55
C ASP A 471 -5.93 80.65 18.94
N THR A 472 -5.13 80.60 20.01
CA THR A 472 -5.45 81.12 21.37
C THR A 472 -4.41 80.72 22.42
N ALA A 473 -3.39 81.55 22.62
CA ALA A 473 -2.81 81.78 23.95
C ALA A 473 -2.16 83.18 24.02
N VAL A 474 -2.97 84.21 24.26
CA VAL A 474 -3.08 84.98 25.52
C VAL A 474 -2.26 86.29 25.49
N LEU A 475 -2.96 87.39 25.21
CA LEU A 475 -2.58 88.75 25.60
C LEU A 475 -3.01 89.00 27.05
N VAL A 476 -2.05 89.16 27.96
CA VAL A 476 -2.26 89.88 29.24
C VAL A 476 -1.41 91.14 29.20
N GLU A 477 -2.10 92.24 28.96
CA GLU A 477 -1.59 93.61 28.94
C GLU A 477 -1.43 94.10 30.39
N THR A 478 -0.22 94.50 30.79
CA THR A 478 -0.02 95.39 31.95
C THR A 478 0.85 96.57 31.53
N SER A 479 0.30 97.76 31.78
CA SER A 479 0.82 99.07 31.39
C SER A 479 1.83 99.58 32.42
N GLY A 480 2.89 100.29 31.99
CA GLY A 480 3.69 101.12 32.90
C GLY A 480 5.17 101.32 32.55
N ALA A 481 5.44 102.16 31.54
CA ALA A 481 6.47 103.20 31.41
C ALA A 481 7.93 103.07 31.98
N VAL A 482 8.86 103.58 31.15
CA VAL A 482 10.10 104.37 31.43
C VAL A 482 11.48 103.72 31.13
N ILE A 483 12.03 104.14 29.97
CA ILE A 483 13.39 104.70 29.63
C ILE A 483 14.71 103.93 29.89
N ALA A 484 15.56 103.97 28.82
CA ALA A 484 17.03 103.88 28.72
C ALA A 484 17.68 102.49 28.85
N ASP A 485 18.77 102.12 28.19
CA ASP A 485 19.68 102.64 27.14
C ASP A 485 20.74 101.52 26.92
N GLY A 486 21.42 101.51 25.75
CA GLY A 486 22.79 100.97 25.58
C GLY A 486 23.02 99.48 25.28
N ASP A 487 23.69 99.22 24.14
CA ASP A 487 24.94 98.43 23.94
C ASP A 487 25.03 96.98 24.44
N GLU A 488 25.83 96.06 23.92
CA GLU A 488 26.69 95.84 22.75
C GLU A 488 27.01 94.31 22.81
N ASP A 489 27.51 93.75 21.71
CA ASP A 489 28.50 92.66 21.70
C ASP A 489 28.20 91.18 22.08
N ALA A 490 28.48 90.33 21.06
CA ALA A 490 29.48 89.25 21.06
C ALA A 490 29.23 87.87 21.75
N LYS A 491 29.10 86.86 20.87
CA LYS A 491 30.05 85.72 20.65
C LYS A 491 30.08 84.51 21.63
N THR A 492 30.20 83.33 20.99
CA THR A 492 31.03 82.12 21.31
C THR A 492 30.46 80.92 22.12
N THR A 493 30.45 79.76 21.43
CA THR A 493 30.96 78.39 21.78
C THR A 493 30.50 77.60 23.01
N ASP A 494 30.08 76.34 22.80
CA ASP A 494 30.87 75.09 22.98
C ASP A 494 30.04 73.91 22.43
N VAL A 495 30.49 73.05 21.49
CA VAL A 495 31.49 71.96 21.53
C VAL A 495 31.18 70.85 22.55
N LEU A 496 30.89 69.65 22.02
CA LEU A 496 31.54 68.40 22.42
C LEU A 496 31.23 67.29 21.40
N ASP A 497 32.19 67.13 20.50
CA ASP A 497 32.57 65.90 19.81
C ASP A 497 33.24 64.95 20.82
N LEU A 498 33.08 63.64 20.65
CA LEU A 498 34.18 62.67 20.72
C LEU A 498 33.71 61.36 20.07
N GLY A 499 34.06 61.23 18.80
CA GLY A 499 34.06 59.97 18.07
C GLY A 499 35.16 59.01 18.48
N GLY A 500 35.17 57.89 17.76
CA GLY A 500 36.39 57.28 17.25
C GLY A 500 36.33 55.76 17.26
N GLU A 501 36.18 55.08 16.12
CA GLU A 501 37.20 54.79 15.07
C GLU A 501 37.78 53.38 15.36
N ALA A 502 38.14 52.48 14.45
CA ALA A 502 38.38 52.43 13.01
C ALA A 502 38.63 50.94 12.68
N ASP A 503 38.12 50.34 11.59
CA ASP A 503 38.75 50.22 10.25
C ASP A 503 39.41 48.80 10.05
N PRO A 504 39.90 48.37 8.86
CA PRO A 504 39.09 47.77 7.78
C PRO A 504 39.80 46.69 6.89
N ARG A 505 39.14 46.40 5.73
CA ARG A 505 39.66 46.06 4.36
C ARG A 505 39.93 44.61 3.96
N ALA A 506 39.24 44.18 2.88
CA ALA A 506 39.78 43.74 1.56
C ALA A 506 38.63 43.14 0.70
N THR A 507 38.06 43.81 -0.31
CA THR A 507 38.39 43.80 -1.77
C THR A 507 38.61 42.43 -2.45
N GLY A 508 37.76 42.08 -3.44
CA GLY A 508 38.10 41.10 -4.50
C GLY A 508 36.92 40.42 -5.25
N PRO A 509 36.77 40.53 -6.59
CA PRO A 509 35.59 40.07 -7.36
C PRO A 509 35.82 38.90 -8.35
N LYS A 510 34.71 38.32 -8.86
CA LYS A 510 34.47 37.63 -10.17
C LYS A 510 35.39 36.47 -10.63
N LYS A 511 34.77 35.33 -11.01
CA LYS A 511 35.06 34.64 -12.30
C LYS A 511 33.94 33.70 -12.78
N ARG A 512 33.51 33.92 -14.02
CA ARG A 512 32.81 32.96 -14.92
C ARG A 512 33.84 31.97 -15.46
N GLY A 513 33.44 30.71 -15.65
CA GLY A 513 34.18 29.68 -16.40
C GLY A 513 33.21 28.61 -16.93
N ARG A 514 33.33 28.34 -18.23
CA ARG A 514 32.54 27.49 -19.14
C ARG A 514 32.97 26.00 -19.03
N PRO A 515 32.17 25.00 -19.49
CA PRO A 515 32.54 23.59 -19.42
C PRO A 515 33.31 23.08 -20.66
N ALA A 516 34.10 22.03 -20.42
CA ALA A 516 34.63 20.99 -21.32
C ALA A 516 34.94 19.80 -20.37
N ASP A 517 34.63 18.52 -20.62
CA ASP A 517 34.22 17.75 -21.79
C ASP A 517 33.10 16.76 -21.42
#